data_AF-A0A6I8MAT8-F1
#
_entry.id   AF-A0A6I8MAT8-F1
#
_cell.length_a   1.000
_cell.length_b   1.000
_cell.length_c   1.000
_cell.angle_alpha   90.00
_cell.angle_beta   90.00
_cell.angle_gamma   90.00
#
_symmetry.space_group_name_H-M   'P 1'
#
loop_
_entity.id
_entity.type
_entity.pdbx_description
1 polymer ?
#
loop_
_entity_poly.entity_id
_entity_poly.type
_entity_poly.pdbx_seq_one_letter_code
_entity_poly.pdbx_strand_id
1 'polypeptide(L)'
;MTEGYSQDFPAGPPSGPPHPAPRPPLRRPVVAGLIGVLVGAILVGVPWLALSLLGGPSGQALAAPANLGGLSRAQDAIAKVDSVRGKATIDRIDKTDQETTSRVSAAYGGAGAVVQDYQDERLLRSFQLVAVRAPSPQLFAPYEDVQALGVAKPGTELVSVGAVQCLVHNAPAAPGATPDPDQSFVLNCQRTGPGLTVAVRSLGTEGNHDPQELAGIVEQAWKELG
;
A
#
# COMPACT_ATOMS: atom_id res chain seq x y z
N MET A 1 21.59 29.83 12.51
CA MET A 1 21.60 29.84 13.98
C MET A 1 20.61 28.78 14.42
N THR A 2 21.11 27.64 14.88
CA THR A 2 20.33 26.47 15.30
C THR A 2 20.29 26.45 16.81
N GLU A 3 19.17 26.87 17.40
CA GLU A 3 18.92 26.74 18.84
C GLU A 3 18.52 25.29 19.16
N GLY A 4 19.41 24.60 19.87
CA GLY A 4 19.16 23.28 20.41
C GLY A 4 18.34 23.38 21.69
N TYR A 5 17.14 22.79 21.69
CA TYR A 5 16.37 22.57 22.91
C TYR A 5 16.87 21.30 23.59
N SER A 6 17.57 21.47 24.72
CA SER A 6 17.83 20.40 25.69
C SER A 6 16.61 20.28 26.61
N GLN A 7 16.01 19.10 26.67
CA GLN A 7 14.87 18.81 27.54
C GLN A 7 15.39 18.13 28.81
N ASP A 8 15.37 18.85 29.93
CA ASP A 8 15.73 18.33 31.26
C ASP A 8 14.62 17.41 31.79
N PHE A 9 14.99 16.19 32.16
CA PHE A 9 14.12 15.25 32.87
C PHE A 9 14.31 15.39 34.38
N PRO A 10 13.24 15.45 35.20
CA PRO A 10 13.37 15.48 36.65
C PRO A 10 13.83 14.13 37.21
N ALA A 11 14.85 14.18 38.06
CA ALA A 11 15.39 13.04 38.79
C ALA A 11 14.38 12.50 39.82
N GLY A 12 14.01 11.22 39.70
CA GLY A 12 13.22 10.51 40.70
C GLY A 12 14.02 10.19 41.97
N PRO A 13 13.36 9.98 43.13
CA PRO A 13 14.02 9.78 44.42
C PRO A 13 14.75 8.42 44.51
N PRO A 14 15.79 8.32 45.37
CA PRO A 14 16.60 7.12 45.52
C PRO A 14 15.80 5.96 46.14
N SER A 15 15.87 4.82 45.47
CA SER A 15 15.32 3.54 45.97
C SER A 15 16.21 3.01 47.09
N GLY A 16 15.63 2.82 48.28
CA GLY A 16 16.31 2.21 49.42
C GLY A 16 16.65 0.72 49.20
N PRO A 17 17.64 0.18 49.93
CA PRO A 17 18.07 -1.20 49.76
C PRO A 17 17.02 -2.19 50.30
N PRO A 18 16.57 -3.18 49.51
CA PRO A 18 15.68 -4.23 50.01
C PRO A 18 16.43 -5.22 50.90
N HIS A 19 15.79 -5.58 52.02
CA HIS A 19 16.26 -6.55 53.01
C HIS A 19 16.53 -7.95 52.42
N PRO A 20 17.52 -8.70 52.95
CA PRO A 20 17.80 -10.06 52.52
C PRO A 20 16.71 -11.04 52.98
N ALA A 21 16.02 -11.65 52.03
CA ALA A 21 15.08 -12.75 52.25
C ALA A 21 15.82 -14.10 52.48
N PRO A 22 15.25 -15.02 53.29
CA PRO A 22 15.85 -16.32 53.56
C PRO A 22 15.79 -17.25 52.34
N ARG A 23 16.91 -17.91 52.06
CA ARG A 23 17.09 -18.84 50.93
C ARG A 23 16.45 -20.21 51.22
N PRO A 24 15.57 -20.73 50.36
CA PRO A 24 15.10 -22.11 50.43
C PRO A 24 16.15 -23.10 49.89
N PRO A 25 16.17 -24.35 50.39
CA PRO A 25 17.18 -25.33 50.04
C PRO A 25 17.01 -25.85 48.60
N LEU A 26 18.15 -25.99 47.92
CA LEU A 26 18.30 -26.54 46.56
C LEU A 26 17.51 -27.84 46.38
N ARG A 27 16.45 -27.78 45.56
CA ARG A 27 15.93 -28.94 44.82
C ARG A 27 16.32 -28.79 43.35
N ARG A 28 17.01 -29.82 42.83
CA ARG A 28 17.65 -29.91 41.52
C ARG A 28 16.72 -29.45 40.37
N PRO A 29 16.99 -28.32 39.69
CA PRO A 29 16.05 -27.69 38.74
C PRO A 29 16.22 -28.14 37.28
N VAL A 30 17.08 -29.12 37.00
CA VAL A 30 17.49 -29.43 35.63
C VAL A 30 16.44 -30.23 34.84
N VAL A 31 15.48 -30.88 35.51
CA VAL A 31 14.52 -31.80 34.85
C VAL A 31 13.14 -31.16 34.60
N ALA A 32 12.72 -30.15 35.36
CA ALA A 32 11.41 -29.51 35.20
C ALA A 32 11.37 -28.41 34.12
N GLY A 33 12.51 -27.79 33.80
CA GLY A 33 12.58 -26.72 32.78
C GLY A 33 12.36 -27.22 31.35
N LEU A 34 12.73 -28.46 31.03
CA LEU A 34 12.61 -29.04 29.68
C LEU A 34 11.17 -29.36 29.29
N ILE A 35 10.33 -29.79 30.24
CA ILE A 35 8.91 -30.10 29.97
C ILE A 35 8.11 -28.80 29.75
N GLY A 36 8.39 -27.74 30.51
CA GLY A 36 7.76 -26.43 30.32
C GLY A 36 8.09 -25.77 28.98
N VAL A 37 9.32 -25.92 28.49
CA VAL A 37 9.75 -25.40 27.17
C VAL A 37 9.12 -26.18 26.02
N LEU A 38 8.97 -27.51 26.14
CA LEU A 38 8.31 -28.34 25.12
C LEU A 38 6.81 -28.03 25.01
N VAL A 39 6.10 -27.86 26.14
CA VAL A 39 4.66 -27.52 26.12
C VAL A 39 4.44 -26.07 25.65
N GLY A 40 5.32 -25.14 26.04
CA GLY A 40 5.30 -23.75 25.55
C GLY A 40 5.55 -23.64 24.04
N ALA A 41 6.52 -24.40 23.50
CA ALA A 41 6.79 -24.40 22.06
C ALA A 41 5.63 -25.00 21.23
N ILE A 42 4.91 -26.00 21.76
CA ILE A 42 3.77 -26.61 21.07
C ILE A 42 2.55 -25.67 21.09
N LEU A 43 2.27 -25.00 22.22
CA LEU A 43 1.08 -24.15 22.34
C LEU A 43 1.19 -22.82 21.57
N VAL A 44 2.40 -22.28 21.37
CA VAL A 44 2.58 -21.05 20.58
C VAL A 44 2.97 -21.36 19.12
N GLY A 45 3.68 -22.48 18.89
CA GLY A 45 4.12 -22.89 17.56
C GLY A 45 3.01 -23.45 16.68
N VAL A 46 2.09 -24.26 17.23
CA VAL A 46 1.02 -24.89 16.44
C VAL A 46 0.00 -23.86 15.91
N PRO A 47 -0.45 -22.86 16.68
CA PRO A 47 -1.33 -21.81 16.14
C PRO A 47 -0.63 -20.96 15.07
N TRP A 48 0.66 -20.64 15.22
CA TRP A 48 1.41 -19.86 14.25
C TRP A 48 1.63 -20.63 12.94
N LEU A 49 1.94 -21.93 13.02
CA LEU A 49 2.03 -22.81 11.86
C LEU A 49 0.67 -23.02 11.17
N ALA A 50 -0.41 -23.17 11.95
CA ALA A 50 -1.75 -23.29 11.40
C ALA A 50 -2.18 -22.02 10.65
N LEU A 51 -1.86 -20.82 11.18
CA LEU A 51 -2.10 -19.54 10.50
C LEU A 51 -1.29 -19.38 9.21
N SER A 52 -0.08 -19.95 9.14
CA SER A 52 0.75 -19.91 7.92
C SER A 52 0.33 -20.95 6.87
N LEU A 53 -0.22 -22.09 7.29
CA LEU A 53 -0.79 -23.11 6.40
C LEU A 53 -2.15 -22.72 5.80
N LEU A 54 -2.90 -21.81 6.43
CA LEU A 54 -4.25 -21.41 6.00
C LEU A 54 -4.31 -20.16 5.12
N GLY A 55 -3.19 -19.45 4.86
CA GLY A 55 -3.28 -18.22 4.08
C GLY A 55 -1.97 -17.45 3.86
N GLY A 56 -0.84 -18.14 3.75
CA GLY A 56 0.41 -17.47 3.36
C GLY A 56 0.30 -16.80 1.98
N PRO A 57 1.04 -15.69 1.72
CA PRO A 57 1.05 -15.03 0.43
C PRO A 57 1.42 -16.03 -0.67
N SER A 58 0.62 -16.09 -1.73
CA SER A 58 0.93 -16.97 -2.87
C SER A 58 2.10 -16.38 -3.64
N GLY A 59 3.19 -17.15 -3.80
CA GLY A 59 4.34 -16.77 -4.64
C GLY A 59 4.06 -16.90 -6.14
N GLN A 60 2.83 -17.24 -6.55
CA GLN A 60 2.47 -17.38 -7.95
C GLN A 60 2.62 -16.04 -8.68
N ALA A 61 3.46 -16.03 -9.73
CA ALA A 61 3.69 -14.84 -10.54
C ALA A 61 2.39 -14.30 -11.14
N LEU A 62 2.27 -12.97 -11.16
CA LEU A 62 1.22 -12.25 -11.85
C LEU A 62 1.76 -11.74 -13.19
N ALA A 63 0.94 -11.76 -14.22
CA ALA A 63 1.26 -11.18 -15.53
C ALA A 63 0.37 -9.96 -15.76
N ALA A 64 0.97 -8.79 -15.96
CA ALA A 64 0.21 -7.58 -16.24
C ALA A 64 -0.55 -7.73 -17.57
N PRO A 65 -1.81 -7.25 -17.67
CA PRO A 65 -2.54 -7.15 -18.93
C PRO A 65 -1.74 -6.45 -20.04
N ALA A 66 -2.01 -6.80 -21.30
CA ALA A 66 -1.42 -6.08 -22.43
C ALA A 66 -2.02 -4.66 -22.57
N ASN A 67 -3.30 -4.51 -22.25
CA ASN A 67 -4.02 -3.24 -22.25
C ASN A 67 -4.89 -3.15 -21.02
N LEU A 68 -5.11 -1.94 -20.51
CA LEU A 68 -5.88 -1.70 -19.31
C LEU A 68 -6.64 -0.38 -19.46
N GLY A 69 -7.97 -0.40 -19.37
CA GLY A 69 -8.78 0.82 -19.54
C GLY A 69 -8.66 1.47 -20.93
N GLY A 70 -8.29 0.70 -21.96
CA GLY A 70 -8.01 1.24 -23.30
C GLY A 70 -6.61 1.85 -23.47
N LEU A 71 -5.78 1.85 -22.42
CA LEU A 71 -4.38 2.25 -22.49
C LEU A 71 -3.50 1.04 -22.78
N SER A 72 -2.45 1.24 -23.57
CA SER A 72 -1.39 0.24 -23.75
C SER A 72 -0.32 0.40 -22.69
N ARG A 73 0.57 -0.59 -22.55
CA ARG A 73 1.77 -0.44 -21.72
C ARG A 73 2.57 0.79 -22.17
N ALA A 74 3.16 1.51 -21.22
CA ALA A 74 3.87 2.76 -21.49
C ALA A 74 4.97 2.58 -22.55
N GLN A 75 5.66 1.44 -22.49
CA GLN A 75 6.68 1.02 -23.44
C GLN A 75 6.16 0.96 -24.87
N ASP A 76 4.99 0.35 -25.06
CA ASP A 76 4.36 0.19 -26.37
C ASP A 76 3.86 1.52 -26.91
N ALA A 77 3.29 2.38 -26.05
CA ALA A 77 2.84 3.72 -26.42
C ALA A 77 4.03 4.60 -26.87
N ILE A 78 5.14 4.58 -26.13
CA ILE A 78 6.36 5.33 -26.47
C ILE A 78 6.98 4.81 -27.77
N ALA A 79 7.06 3.50 -27.94
CA ALA A 79 7.61 2.89 -29.14
C ALA A 79 6.84 3.27 -30.42
N LYS A 80 5.52 3.46 -30.33
CA LYS A 80 4.68 3.95 -31.43
C LYS A 80 4.98 5.40 -31.81
N VAL A 81 5.31 6.26 -30.84
CA VAL A 81 5.61 7.68 -31.10
C VAL A 81 7.01 7.84 -31.69
N ASP A 82 8.03 7.27 -31.04
CA ASP A 82 9.40 7.29 -31.54
C ASP A 82 10.24 6.16 -30.91
N SER A 83 10.34 5.04 -31.61
CA SER A 83 11.07 3.86 -31.14
C SER A 83 12.58 4.08 -30.96
N VAL A 84 13.20 4.99 -31.72
CA VAL A 84 14.65 5.21 -31.67
C VAL A 84 15.02 6.14 -30.54
N ARG A 85 14.35 7.30 -30.42
CA ARG A 85 14.59 8.25 -29.33
C ARG A 85 13.97 7.78 -28.00
N GLY A 86 12.91 6.98 -28.07
CA GLY A 86 12.19 6.45 -26.90
C GLY A 86 12.91 5.31 -26.17
N LYS A 87 13.90 4.66 -26.77
CA LYS A 87 14.55 3.47 -26.21
C LYS A 87 15.08 3.68 -24.78
N ALA A 88 15.78 4.80 -24.51
CA ALA A 88 16.31 5.07 -23.18
C ALA A 88 15.21 5.28 -22.13
N THR A 89 14.05 5.81 -22.55
CA THR A 89 12.87 5.96 -21.68
C THR A 89 12.21 4.62 -21.42
N ILE A 90 12.04 3.78 -22.46
CA ILE A 90 11.51 2.42 -22.35
C ILE A 90 12.37 1.58 -21.38
N ASP A 91 13.69 1.56 -21.60
CA ASP A 91 14.62 0.80 -20.75
C ASP A 91 14.57 1.28 -19.28
N ARG A 92 14.30 2.58 -19.05
CA ARG A 92 14.13 3.14 -17.69
C ARG A 92 12.81 2.71 -17.05
N ILE A 93 11.71 2.75 -17.80
CA ILE A 93 10.38 2.31 -17.32
C ILE A 93 10.45 0.82 -16.97
N ASP A 94 10.99 -0.02 -17.87
CA ASP A 94 11.17 -1.46 -17.62
C ASP A 94 11.95 -1.73 -16.32
N LYS A 95 13.07 -1.04 -16.15
CA LYS A 95 13.87 -1.16 -14.91
C LYS A 95 13.07 -0.72 -13.69
N THR A 96 12.32 0.37 -13.81
CA THR A 96 11.55 0.94 -12.69
C THR A 96 10.41 -0.01 -12.30
N ASP A 97 9.68 -0.56 -13.26
CA ASP A 97 8.61 -1.53 -13.07
C ASP A 97 9.14 -2.82 -12.42
N GLN A 98 10.30 -3.32 -12.87
CA GLN A 98 10.95 -4.51 -12.29
C GLN A 98 11.40 -4.28 -10.84
N GLU A 99 12.13 -3.19 -10.58
CA GLU A 99 12.60 -2.84 -9.24
C GLU A 99 11.43 -2.58 -8.29
N THR A 100 10.38 -1.91 -8.76
CA THR A 100 9.17 -1.64 -7.97
C THR A 100 8.40 -2.94 -7.70
N THR A 101 8.26 -3.82 -8.69
CA THR A 101 7.66 -5.15 -8.51
C THR A 101 8.38 -5.95 -7.42
N SER A 102 9.71 -5.98 -7.45
CA SER A 102 10.52 -6.66 -6.43
C SER A 102 10.27 -6.07 -5.03
N ARG A 103 10.22 -4.74 -4.92
CA ARG A 103 9.95 -4.04 -3.65
C ARG A 103 8.53 -4.29 -3.13
N VAL A 104 7.53 -4.30 -4.01
CA VAL A 104 6.15 -4.65 -3.64
C VAL A 104 6.12 -6.11 -3.16
N SER A 105 6.67 -7.05 -3.92
CA SER A 105 6.73 -8.46 -3.50
C SER A 105 7.37 -8.60 -2.11
N ALA A 106 8.52 -7.96 -1.88
CA ALA A 106 9.20 -7.98 -0.59
C ALA A 106 8.35 -7.37 0.55
N ALA A 107 7.65 -6.25 0.30
CA ALA A 107 6.76 -5.63 1.28
C ALA A 107 5.57 -6.54 1.67
N TYR A 108 5.17 -7.45 0.79
CA TYR A 108 4.14 -8.46 1.04
C TYR A 108 4.71 -9.86 1.30
N GLY A 109 5.94 -9.95 1.85
CA GLY A 109 6.53 -11.22 2.29
C GLY A 109 6.89 -12.19 1.16
N GLY A 110 7.22 -11.66 -0.02
CA GLY A 110 7.55 -12.46 -1.21
C GLY A 110 6.33 -12.88 -2.02
N ALA A 111 5.15 -12.30 -1.78
CA ALA A 111 3.96 -12.54 -2.59
C ALA A 111 4.22 -12.27 -4.08
N GLY A 112 3.58 -13.03 -4.96
CA GLY A 112 3.56 -12.74 -6.38
C GLY A 112 3.00 -11.34 -6.62
N ALA A 113 3.80 -10.49 -7.24
CA ALA A 113 3.46 -9.10 -7.50
C ALA A 113 3.74 -8.74 -8.96
N VAL A 114 3.06 -7.73 -9.46
CA VAL A 114 3.36 -7.09 -10.75
C VAL A 114 3.09 -5.60 -10.65
N VAL A 115 4.01 -4.81 -11.20
CA VAL A 115 3.89 -3.37 -11.42
C VAL A 115 4.07 -3.11 -12.90
N GLN A 116 3.19 -2.30 -13.48
CA GLN A 116 3.23 -1.96 -14.89
C GLN A 116 2.65 -0.57 -15.12
N ASP A 117 3.42 0.28 -15.80
CA ASP A 117 2.93 1.58 -16.25
C ASP A 117 2.14 1.44 -17.57
N TYR A 118 1.01 2.15 -17.67
CA TYR A 118 0.14 2.24 -18.83
C TYR A 118 -0.01 3.69 -19.27
N GLN A 119 -0.05 3.92 -20.58
CA GLN A 119 -0.22 5.25 -21.19
C GLN A 119 -1.12 5.20 -22.41
N ASP A 120 -1.79 6.32 -22.68
CA ASP A 120 -2.50 6.53 -23.93
C ASP A 120 -1.52 6.84 -25.08
N GLU A 121 -1.99 6.76 -26.32
CA GLU A 121 -1.13 6.95 -27.50
C GLU A 121 -0.59 8.39 -27.64
N ARG A 122 -1.22 9.35 -26.95
CA ARG A 122 -0.78 10.75 -26.92
C ARG A 122 0.20 11.03 -25.78
N LEU A 123 0.48 10.05 -24.91
CA LEU A 123 1.34 10.16 -23.73
C LEU A 123 0.88 11.26 -22.75
N LEU A 124 -0.42 11.57 -22.73
CA LEU A 124 -1.01 12.58 -21.86
C LEU A 124 -1.60 11.94 -20.60
N ARG A 125 -2.23 10.78 -20.75
CA ARG A 125 -2.86 10.05 -19.66
C ARG A 125 -1.99 8.86 -19.29
N SER A 126 -1.68 8.73 -18.00
CA SER A 126 -0.82 7.65 -17.51
C SER A 126 -1.26 7.15 -16.13
N PHE A 127 -1.16 5.83 -15.95
CA PHE A 127 -1.40 5.15 -14.68
C PHE A 127 -0.36 4.09 -14.42
N GLN A 128 -0.21 3.74 -13.15
CA GLN A 128 0.55 2.58 -12.71
C GLN A 128 -0.41 1.54 -12.13
N LEU A 129 -0.41 0.35 -12.71
CA LEU A 129 -1.02 -0.84 -12.12
C LEU A 129 -0.06 -1.39 -11.06
N VAL A 130 -0.59 -1.70 -9.88
CA VAL A 130 0.09 -2.48 -8.85
C VAL A 130 -0.84 -3.62 -8.43
N ALA A 131 -0.41 -4.86 -8.60
CA ALA A 131 -1.16 -6.02 -8.13
C ALA A 131 -0.28 -6.97 -7.34
N VAL A 132 -0.85 -7.59 -6.30
CA VAL A 132 -0.13 -8.49 -5.40
C VAL A 132 -1.05 -9.59 -4.86
N ARG A 133 -0.57 -10.83 -4.79
CA ARG A 133 -1.28 -12.01 -4.26
C ARG A 133 -1.34 -12.02 -2.72
N ALA A 134 -1.84 -10.94 -2.15
CA ALA A 134 -2.00 -10.73 -0.71
C ALA A 134 -3.08 -9.66 -0.44
N PRO A 135 -3.73 -9.69 0.73
CA PRO A 135 -4.60 -8.60 1.14
C PRO A 135 -3.77 -7.35 1.50
N SER A 136 -4.26 -6.19 1.10
CA SER A 136 -3.74 -4.88 1.49
C SER A 136 -4.71 -4.18 2.44
N PRO A 137 -4.23 -3.35 3.38
CA PRO A 137 -5.07 -2.39 4.09
C PRO A 137 -5.93 -1.57 3.13
N GLN A 138 -7.11 -1.16 3.59
CA GLN A 138 -7.98 -0.27 2.83
C GLN A 138 -7.32 1.11 2.63
N LEU A 139 -7.76 1.85 1.61
CA LEU A 139 -7.31 3.22 1.43
C LEU A 139 -7.82 4.08 2.60
N PHE A 140 -7.07 5.12 2.94
CA PHE A 140 -7.47 6.07 3.96
C PHE A 140 -7.35 7.50 3.43
N ALA A 141 -8.30 8.36 3.79
CA ALA A 141 -8.18 9.81 3.66
C ALA A 141 -7.97 10.38 5.07
N PRO A 142 -6.96 11.25 5.30
CA PRO A 142 -6.83 11.97 6.56
C PRO A 142 -8.10 12.76 6.89
N TYR A 143 -8.42 12.86 8.19
CA TYR A 143 -9.51 13.73 8.63
C TYR A 143 -9.12 15.20 8.45
N GLU A 144 -10.03 15.99 7.89
CA GLU A 144 -9.90 17.43 7.75
C GLU A 144 -11.19 18.11 8.23
N ASP A 145 -11.05 19.10 9.12
CA ASP A 145 -12.17 19.91 9.61
C ASP A 145 -12.50 21.00 8.59
N VAL A 146 -13.45 20.71 7.70
CA VAL A 146 -13.81 21.60 6.59
C VAL A 146 -14.37 22.94 7.07
N GLN A 147 -15.01 22.98 8.24
CA GLN A 147 -15.53 24.22 8.82
C GLN A 147 -14.40 25.10 9.34
N ALA A 148 -13.43 24.50 10.06
CA ALA A 148 -12.26 25.22 10.55
C ALA A 148 -11.37 25.70 9.39
N LEU A 149 -11.28 24.92 8.31
CA LEU A 149 -10.52 25.26 7.11
C LEU A 149 -11.24 26.24 6.18
N GLY A 150 -12.55 26.45 6.37
CA GLY A 150 -13.34 27.33 5.51
C GLY A 150 -13.40 26.86 4.06
N VAL A 151 -13.50 25.55 3.84
CA VAL A 151 -13.59 24.93 2.50
C VAL A 151 -14.88 24.13 2.33
N ALA A 152 -15.30 23.90 1.09
CA ALA A 152 -16.49 23.11 0.78
C ALA A 152 -16.35 21.62 1.11
N LYS A 153 -15.15 21.08 0.88
CA LYS A 153 -14.83 19.65 0.95
C LYS A 153 -13.40 19.46 1.48
N PRO A 154 -13.07 18.31 2.07
CA PRO A 154 -11.69 17.99 2.40
C PRO A 154 -10.84 17.90 1.12
N GLY A 155 -9.55 18.24 1.21
CA GLY A 155 -8.61 18.19 0.09
C GLY A 155 -8.40 16.78 -0.45
N THR A 156 -8.66 15.74 0.36
CA THR A 156 -8.80 14.36 -0.11
C THR A 156 -10.04 13.69 0.45
N GLU A 157 -10.74 12.92 -0.38
CA GLU A 157 -11.92 12.16 0.02
C GLU A 157 -11.84 10.71 -0.46
N LEU A 158 -12.40 9.78 0.32
CA LEU A 158 -12.61 8.40 -0.12
C LEU A 158 -13.99 8.25 -0.74
N VAL A 159 -14.01 7.80 -1.99
CA VAL A 159 -15.21 7.46 -2.74
C VAL A 159 -15.24 5.96 -2.95
N SER A 160 -16.37 5.31 -2.69
CA SER A 160 -16.56 3.88 -2.94
C SER A 160 -17.39 3.66 -4.20
N VAL A 161 -16.89 2.83 -5.11
CA VAL A 161 -17.58 2.42 -6.34
C VAL A 161 -17.64 0.89 -6.36
N GLY A 162 -18.77 0.32 -5.94
CA GLY A 162 -18.90 -1.12 -5.77
C GLY A 162 -17.92 -1.67 -4.72
N ALA A 163 -17.02 -2.57 -5.13
CA ALA A 163 -15.98 -3.14 -4.27
C ALA A 163 -14.63 -2.39 -4.34
N VAL A 164 -14.56 -1.30 -5.11
CA VAL A 164 -13.36 -0.47 -5.27
C VAL A 164 -13.47 0.77 -4.37
N GLN A 165 -12.38 1.10 -3.69
CA GLN A 165 -12.22 2.38 -3.00
C GLN A 165 -11.30 3.28 -3.83
N CYS A 166 -11.68 4.52 -4.03
CA CYS A 166 -10.90 5.53 -4.75
C CYS A 166 -10.62 6.72 -3.83
N LEU A 167 -9.35 7.12 -3.74
CA LEU A 167 -8.93 8.34 -3.08
C LEU A 167 -8.93 9.46 -4.11
N VAL A 168 -9.76 10.48 -3.89
CA VAL A 168 -9.95 11.62 -4.79
C VAL A 168 -9.35 12.85 -4.15
N HIS A 169 -8.57 13.62 -4.92
CA HIS A 169 -8.17 14.96 -4.58
C HIS A 169 -9.23 15.96 -5.02
N ASN A 170 -9.71 16.80 -4.11
CA ASN A 170 -10.65 17.87 -4.42
C ASN A 170 -9.90 19.20 -4.55
N ALA A 171 -10.20 19.95 -5.60
CA ALA A 171 -9.76 21.33 -5.70
C ALA A 171 -10.38 22.18 -4.56
N PRO A 172 -9.62 23.11 -3.95
CA PRO A 172 -10.17 23.99 -2.92
C PRO A 172 -11.35 24.81 -3.45
N ALA A 173 -12.44 24.86 -2.69
CA ALA A 173 -13.61 25.65 -3.01
C ALA A 173 -14.19 26.31 -1.76
N ALA A 174 -14.82 27.48 -1.92
CA ALA A 174 -15.45 28.20 -0.82
C ALA A 174 -16.62 27.40 -0.21
N PRO A 175 -16.97 27.59 1.06
CA PRO A 175 -18.08 26.87 1.69
C PRO A 175 -19.38 27.02 0.90
N GLY A 176 -20.06 25.90 0.63
CA GLY A 176 -21.29 25.85 -0.17
C GLY A 176 -21.08 25.84 -1.70
N ALA A 177 -19.86 26.02 -2.18
CA ALA A 177 -19.52 25.80 -3.59
C ALA A 177 -19.18 24.32 -3.86
N THR A 178 -19.24 23.90 -5.12
CA THR A 178 -18.72 22.60 -5.55
C THR A 178 -17.27 22.76 -6.02
N PRO A 179 -16.33 21.88 -5.63
CA PRO A 179 -14.99 21.85 -6.21
C PRO A 179 -15.02 21.80 -7.73
N ASP A 180 -14.05 22.46 -8.36
CA ASP A 180 -13.89 22.42 -9.81
C ASP A 180 -13.59 20.96 -10.24
N PRO A 181 -14.46 20.32 -11.02
CA PRO A 181 -14.25 18.93 -11.45
C PRO A 181 -13.03 18.78 -12.36
N ASP A 182 -12.63 19.82 -13.08
CA ASP A 182 -11.46 19.77 -13.99
C ASP A 182 -10.14 19.89 -13.23
N GLN A 183 -10.18 20.35 -11.98
CA GLN A 183 -9.02 20.44 -11.07
C GLN A 183 -9.02 19.35 -9.99
N SER A 184 -10.12 18.60 -9.87
CA SER A 184 -10.25 17.48 -8.95
C SER A 184 -9.94 16.18 -9.69
N PHE A 185 -9.15 15.28 -9.10
CA PHE A 185 -8.71 14.08 -9.79
C PHE A 185 -8.52 12.92 -8.83
N VAL A 186 -8.63 11.70 -9.36
CA VAL A 186 -8.47 10.46 -8.62
C VAL A 186 -6.98 10.16 -8.47
N LEU A 187 -6.51 10.01 -7.23
CA LEU A 187 -5.12 9.71 -6.91
C LEU A 187 -4.82 8.21 -7.05
N ASN A 188 -5.70 7.38 -6.49
CA ASN A 188 -5.52 5.93 -6.41
C ASN A 188 -6.86 5.24 -6.25
N CYS A 189 -7.13 4.20 -7.01
CA CYS A 189 -8.23 3.27 -6.76
C CYS A 189 -7.69 1.90 -6.40
N GLN A 190 -8.28 1.24 -5.41
CA GLN A 190 -7.86 -0.07 -4.92
C GLN A 190 -9.05 -0.99 -4.68
N ARG A 191 -8.92 -2.24 -5.10
CA ARG A 191 -9.73 -3.37 -4.65
C ARG A 191 -8.84 -4.37 -3.93
N THR A 192 -9.26 -4.81 -2.75
CA THR A 192 -8.53 -5.75 -1.91
C THR A 192 -9.44 -6.91 -1.50
N GLY A 193 -8.91 -8.13 -1.49
CA GLY A 193 -9.59 -9.34 -1.06
C GLY A 193 -8.58 -10.34 -0.46
N PRO A 194 -9.02 -11.52 -0.01
CA PRO A 194 -8.17 -12.44 0.76
C PRO A 194 -6.89 -12.91 0.06
N GLY A 195 -6.89 -12.99 -1.27
CA GLY A 195 -5.75 -13.53 -2.05
C GLY A 195 -5.25 -12.62 -3.17
N LEU A 196 -5.78 -11.41 -3.29
CA LEU A 196 -5.39 -10.46 -4.32
C LEU A 196 -5.69 -9.03 -3.87
N THR A 197 -4.78 -8.13 -4.15
CA THR A 197 -5.01 -6.68 -4.16
C THR A 197 -4.65 -6.18 -5.53
N VAL A 198 -5.50 -5.31 -6.09
CA VAL A 198 -5.25 -4.57 -7.32
C VAL A 198 -5.44 -3.10 -7.04
N ALA A 199 -4.46 -2.28 -7.39
CA ALA A 199 -4.51 -0.84 -7.31
C ALA A 199 -4.11 -0.21 -8.64
N VAL A 200 -4.77 0.90 -8.99
CA VAL A 200 -4.43 1.74 -10.14
C VAL A 200 -4.17 3.14 -9.61
N ARG A 201 -2.94 3.62 -9.81
CA ARG A 201 -2.48 4.93 -9.35
C ARG A 201 -2.36 5.87 -10.53
N SER A 202 -2.90 7.07 -10.41
CA SER A 202 -2.70 8.13 -11.40
C SER A 202 -1.29 8.68 -11.31
N LEU A 203 -0.60 8.78 -12.45
CA LEU A 203 0.74 9.37 -12.55
C LEU A 203 0.69 10.84 -13.00
N GLY A 204 -0.49 11.32 -13.39
CA GLY A 204 -0.78 12.72 -13.73
C GLY A 204 -2.22 13.09 -13.38
N THR A 205 -2.55 14.36 -13.57
CA THR A 205 -3.91 14.90 -13.33
C THR A 205 -4.83 14.74 -14.53
N GLU A 206 -4.26 14.70 -15.74
CA GLU A 206 -5.00 14.70 -17.00
C GLU A 206 -5.80 13.41 -17.20
N GLY A 207 -7.11 13.56 -17.48
CA GLY A 207 -7.99 12.45 -17.85
C GLY A 207 -8.38 11.53 -16.68
N ASN A 208 -8.13 11.94 -15.43
CA ASN A 208 -8.28 11.09 -14.24
C ASN A 208 -9.32 11.64 -13.27
N HIS A 209 -10.37 12.28 -13.79
CA HIS A 209 -11.35 13.03 -13.01
C HIS A 209 -12.54 12.17 -12.53
N ASP A 210 -12.82 11.06 -13.22
CA ASP A 210 -13.97 10.22 -12.89
C ASP A 210 -13.57 8.97 -12.05
N PRO A 211 -13.95 8.89 -10.77
CA PRO A 211 -13.70 7.71 -9.94
C PRO A 211 -14.42 6.46 -10.44
N GLN A 212 -15.57 6.60 -11.13
CA GLN A 212 -16.30 5.45 -11.67
C GLN A 212 -15.54 4.81 -12.84
N GLU A 213 -14.91 5.63 -13.69
CA GLU A 213 -14.07 5.15 -14.78
C GLU A 213 -12.87 4.36 -14.25
N LEU A 214 -12.07 4.94 -13.35
CA LEU A 214 -10.90 4.26 -12.79
C LEU A 214 -11.27 3.02 -11.96
N ALA A 215 -12.40 3.03 -11.25
CA ALA A 215 -12.91 1.83 -10.60
C ALA A 215 -13.22 0.72 -11.61
N GLY A 216 -13.79 1.06 -12.77
CA GLY A 216 -13.97 0.12 -13.88
C GLY A 216 -12.65 -0.49 -14.38
N ILE A 217 -11.59 0.31 -14.43
CA ILE A 217 -10.23 -0.15 -14.79
C ILE A 217 -9.68 -1.13 -13.73
N VAL A 218 -9.82 -0.81 -12.44
CA VAL A 218 -9.43 -1.72 -11.35
C VAL A 218 -10.21 -3.04 -11.42
N GLU A 219 -11.51 -2.98 -11.70
CA GLU A 219 -12.35 -4.18 -11.87
C GLU A 219 -11.95 -5.02 -13.09
N GLN A 220 -11.53 -4.39 -14.18
CA GLN A 220 -10.97 -5.09 -15.34
C GLN A 220 -9.72 -5.86 -14.93
N ALA A 221 -8.73 -5.19 -14.34
CA ALA A 221 -7.49 -5.81 -13.89
C ALA A 221 -7.74 -6.91 -12.86
N TRP A 222 -8.69 -6.71 -11.93
CA TRP A 222 -9.10 -7.71 -10.95
C TRP A 222 -9.59 -9.01 -11.60
N LYS A 223 -10.40 -8.92 -12.66
CA LYS A 223 -10.92 -10.10 -13.38
C LYS A 223 -9.85 -10.83 -14.19
N GLU A 224 -8.89 -10.10 -14.75
CA GLU A 224 -7.82 -10.69 -15.56
C GLU A 224 -6.72 -11.34 -14.71
N LEU A 225 -6.48 -10.81 -13.50
CA LEU A 225 -5.43 -11.30 -12.60
C LEU A 225 -5.92 -12.31 -11.56
N GLY A 226 -7.22 -12.29 -11.23
CA GLY A 226 -7.87 -13.12 -10.21
C GLY A 226 -7.87 -14.59 -10.56
#